data_AF-A0A946AWZ5-F1
#
_entry.id   AF-A0A946AWZ5-F1
#
_cell.length_a   1.000
_cell.length_b   1.000
_cell.length_c   1.000
_cell.angle_alpha   90.00
_cell.angle_beta   90.00
_cell.angle_gamma   90.00
#
_symmetry.space_group_name_H-M   'P 1'
#
loop_
_entity.id
_entity.type
_entity.pdbx_description
1 polymer ?
#
loop_
_entity_poly.entity_id
_entity_poly.type
_entity_poly.pdbx_seq_one_letter_code
_entity_poly.pdbx_strand_id
1 'polypeptide(L)' 'DEIISNVGKTVRSGQIIGRSGETGSVRGEALYFEMRYKGKPIEPTAWLSQLN' A
#
# COMPACT_ATOMS: atom_id res chain seq x y z
N ASP A 1 3.62 12.50 -2.12
CA ASP A 1 4.64 11.90 -3.00
C ASP A 1 5.95 11.83 -2.22
N GLU A 2 6.06 10.85 -1.32
CA GLU A 2 7.20 10.72 -0.41
C GLU A 2 7.37 9.26 0.04
N ILE A 3 8.61 8.79 0.09
CA ILE A 3 8.97 7.48 0.67
C ILE A 3 9.77 7.72 1.95
N ILE A 4 9.26 7.24 3.08
CA ILE A 4 9.85 7.45 4.42
C ILE A 4 10.59 6.19 4.92
N SER A 5 10.16 5.00 4.49
CA SER A 5 10.79 3.73 4.86
C SER A 5 11.85 3.29 3.83
N ASN A 6 12.65 2.28 4.19
CA ASN A 6 13.71 1.74 3.35
C ASN A 6 13.62 0.21 3.24
N VAL A 7 14.17 -0.34 2.16
CA VAL A 7 14.28 -1.81 1.98
C VAL A 7 15.03 -2.43 3.15
N GLY A 8 14.50 -3.54 3.68
CA GLY A 8 15.07 -4.24 4.83
C GLY A 8 14.65 -3.68 6.20
N LYS A 9 13.98 -2.52 6.26
CA LYS A 9 13.49 -1.96 7.51
C LYS A 9 12.22 -2.68 7.97
N THR A 10 12.23 -3.22 9.19
CA THR A 10 11.01 -3.72 9.85
C THR A 10 10.07 -2.56 10.16
N VAL A 11 8.77 -2.74 9.88
CA VAL A 11 7.71 -1.77 10.18
C VAL A 11 6.65 -2.39 11.09
N ARG A 12 5.89 -1.56 11.79
CA ARG A 12 4.76 -1.98 12.65
C ARG A 12 3.44 -1.53 12.06
N SER A 13 2.34 -2.20 12.41
CA SER A 13 0.99 -1.75 12.04
C SER A 13 0.76 -0.30 12.50
N GLY A 14 0.19 0.53 11.62
CA GLY A 14 -0.05 1.96 11.85
C GLY A 14 1.17 2.87 11.66
N GLN A 15 2.36 2.32 11.39
CA GLN A 15 3.54 3.13 11.10
C GLN A 15 3.42 3.81 9.74
N ILE A 16 3.68 5.13 9.69
CA ILE A 16 3.78 5.88 8.44
C ILE A 16 5.03 5.43 7.66
N ILE A 17 4.86 5.00 6.41
CA ILE A 17 5.95 4.54 5.53
C ILE A 17 6.15 5.40 4.29
N GLY A 18 5.24 6.34 4.02
CA GLY A 18 5.26 7.24 2.88
C GLY A 18 3.99 8.08 2.81
N ARG A 19 3.89 8.92 1.78
CA ARG A 19 2.71 9.75 1.46
C ARG A 19 2.30 9.53 0.01
N SER A 20 1.01 9.31 -0.23
CA SER A 20 0.43 9.21 -1.58
C SER A 20 0.79 10.42 -2.43
N GLY A 21 0.69 10.26 -3.74
CA GLY A 21 0.95 11.33 -4.70
C GLY A 21 0.31 11.01 -6.02
N GLU A 22 0.76 11.69 -7.07
CA GLU A 22 0.26 11.53 -8.43
C GLU A 22 1.34 11.06 -9.41
N THR A 23 2.56 10.77 -8.94
CA THR A 23 3.65 10.29 -9.79
C THR A 23 3.24 8.99 -10.49
N GLY A 24 3.22 9.00 -11.83
CA GLY A 24 2.77 7.89 -12.68
C GLY A 24 1.25 7.74 -12.81
N SER A 25 0.45 8.64 -12.23
CA SER A 25 -1.00 8.65 -12.34
C SER A 25 -1.47 9.39 -13.60
N VAL A 26 -2.50 8.84 -14.26
CA VAL A 26 -3.23 9.49 -15.36
C VAL A 26 -4.51 10.19 -14.87
N ARG A 27 -4.82 10.10 -13.57
CA ARG A 27 -6.12 10.49 -12.99
C ARG A 27 -6.01 11.45 -11.79
N GLY A 28 -4.81 11.96 -11.50
CA GLY A 28 -4.53 12.80 -10.33
C GLY A 28 -4.08 12.00 -9.10
N GLU A 29 -4.08 12.64 -7.93
CA GLU A 29 -3.61 12.04 -6.67
C GLU A 29 -4.45 10.81 -6.28
N ALA A 30 -3.78 9.68 -6.06
CA ALA A 30 -4.41 8.45 -5.62
C ALA A 30 -3.40 7.53 -4.92
N LEU A 31 -3.92 6.60 -4.10
CA LEU A 31 -3.14 5.48 -3.58
C LEU A 31 -3.49 4.21 -4.35
N TYR A 32 -2.54 3.66 -5.09
CA TYR A 32 -2.64 2.30 -5.59
C TYR A 32 -2.21 1.32 -4.49
N PHE A 33 -3.07 0.36 -4.18
CA PHE A 33 -2.84 -0.64 -3.13
C PHE A 33 -3.08 -2.05 -3.69
N GLU A 34 -2.06 -2.91 -3.67
CA GLU A 34 -2.12 -4.31 -4.11
C GLU A 34 -1.74 -5.24 -2.94
N MET A 35 -2.48 -6.34 -2.82
CA MET A 35 -2.16 -7.44 -1.92
C MET A 35 -1.83 -8.71 -2.71
N ARG A 36 -0.83 -9.45 -2.23
CA ARG A 36 -0.44 -10.74 -2.81
C ARG A 36 -0.34 -11.82 -1.75
N TYR A 37 -0.87 -13.00 -2.04
CA TYR A 37 -0.69 -14.21 -1.25
C TYR A 37 -0.04 -15.29 -2.12
N LYS A 38 1.12 -15.79 -1.68
CA LYS A 38 1.92 -16.78 -2.43
C LYS A 38 2.18 -16.35 -3.88
N GLY A 39 2.51 -15.07 -4.08
CA GLY A 39 2.81 -14.50 -5.39
C GLY A 39 1.59 -14.21 -6.28
N LYS A 40 0.37 -14.58 -5.87
CA LYS A 40 -0.85 -14.29 -6.63
C LYS A 40 -1.55 -13.03 -6.10
N PRO A 41 -2.02 -12.12 -6.97
CA PRO A 41 -2.84 -11.00 -6.52
C PRO A 41 -4.15 -11.51 -5.91
N ILE A 42 -4.60 -10.85 -4.85
CA ILE A 42 -5.87 -11.12 -4.18
C ILE A 42 -6.67 -9.81 -4.08
N GLU A 43 -8.00 -9.91 -4.02
CA GLU A 43 -8.88 -8.76 -3.89
C GLU A 43 -8.72 -8.10 -2.50
N PRO A 44 -8.12 -6.90 -2.40
CA PRO A 44 -7.78 -6.32 -1.10
C PRO A 44 -9.03 -6.01 -0.26
N THR A 45 -10.11 -5.54 -0.89
CA THR A 45 -11.33 -5.13 -0.17
C THR A 45 -12.03 -6.31 0.51
N ALA A 46 -12.04 -7.48 -0.14
CA ALA A 46 -12.59 -8.72 0.43
C ALA A 46 -11.76 -9.27 1.59
N TRP A 47 -10.46 -8.96 1.63
CA TRP A 47 -9.59 -9.32 2.74
C TRP A 47 -9.74 -8.32 3.90
N LEU A 48 -9.76 -7.02 3.59
CA LEU A 48 -9.90 -5.95 4.58
C LEU A 48 -11.25 -5.97 5.29
N SER A 49 -12.33 -6.37 4.61
CA SER A 49 -13.66 -6.49 5.23
C SER A 49 -13.76 -7.56 6.32
N GLN A 50 -12.74 -8.42 6.45
CA GLN A 50 -12.64 -9.43 7.51
C GLN A 50 -11.91 -8.91 8.74
N LEU A 51 -11.27 -7.74 8.66
CA LEU A 51 -10.67 -7.07 9.80
C LEU A 51 -11.79 -6.33 10.55
N ASN A 52 -12.06 -6.76 11.78
CA ASN A 52 -12.95 -6.06 12.70
C ASN A 52 -12.34 -4.72 13.15
#